data_AF-A0A0S7Y3S0-F1
#
_entry.id   AF-A0A0S7Y3S0-F1
#
_cell.length_a   1.000
_cell.length_b   1.000
_cell.length_c   1.000
_cell.angle_alpha   90.00
_cell.angle_beta   90.00
_cell.angle_gamma   90.00
#
_symmetry.space_group_name_H-M   'P 1'
#
loop_
_entity.id
_entity.type
_entity.pdbx_description
1 polymer ?
#
loop_
_entity_poly.entity_id
_entity_poly.type
_entity_poly.pdbx_seq_one_letter_code
_entity_poly.pdbx_strand_id
1 'polypeptide(L)'
;MRAVLLLILISSLFPSAGIAANPLHPGRSAAAIIEKVNQNILKIKDASMDITLDYTLFIFGCSGLNRMKGKGYYKSPDKIKATLNHVTYFAKGNKIRKIDAEGKRFYLRLLHSLDFTPGFHAGLIPYNFFLTVIKDDPDEISIEGIPKPGILKNVEKVVFYIDPKEYLLRKLDLTLVNKNLSGTININYQKIQGLWVPVSFYGRTAIEIRDNALVGIGIKLKGENFKINNGLSDKLFDPGF
;
A
#
# COMPACT_ATOMS: atom_id res chain seq x y z
N MET A 1 -34.18 31.06 -20.77
CA MET A 1 -32.92 31.81 -20.55
C MET A 1 -32.63 31.83 -19.05
N ARG A 2 -31.34 31.74 -18.69
CA ARG A 2 -30.69 31.84 -17.36
C ARG A 2 -31.35 32.92 -16.47
N ALA A 3 -31.32 32.94 -15.13
CA ALA A 3 -30.30 32.50 -14.17
C ALA A 3 -30.77 32.73 -12.69
N VAL A 4 -30.06 32.10 -11.72
CA VAL A 4 -29.68 32.57 -10.36
C VAL A 4 -30.80 32.59 -9.27
N LEU A 5 -30.82 31.80 -8.18
CA LEU A 5 -29.92 31.34 -7.08
C LEU A 5 -30.09 32.13 -5.75
N LEU A 6 -30.41 31.38 -4.67
CA LEU A 6 -30.15 31.60 -3.22
C LEU A 6 -30.93 32.75 -2.51
N LEU A 7 -31.32 32.75 -1.23
CA LEU A 7 -30.92 32.19 0.10
C LEU A 7 -32.15 32.52 1.02
N ILE A 8 -32.66 31.73 1.98
CA ILE A 8 -32.27 31.65 3.41
C ILE A 8 -33.49 31.19 4.26
N LEU A 9 -33.18 30.35 5.28
CA LEU A 9 -33.89 30.01 6.53
C LEU A 9 -35.36 29.55 6.51
N ILE A 10 -35.62 28.39 7.13
CA ILE A 10 -36.34 28.31 8.41
C ILE A 10 -35.85 27.06 9.16
N SER A 11 -35.49 27.32 10.41
CA SER A 11 -35.10 26.41 11.48
C SER A 11 -36.29 25.67 12.08
N SER A 12 -35.96 24.57 12.77
CA SER A 12 -36.65 23.92 13.89
C SER A 12 -37.89 23.07 13.61
N LEU A 13 -37.75 21.73 13.75
CA LEU A 13 -38.74 20.81 14.33
C LEU A 13 -38.03 19.54 14.88
N PHE A 14 -37.59 19.62 16.16
CA PHE A 14 -37.47 18.58 17.21
C PHE A 14 -36.72 17.24 16.97
N PRO A 15 -36.43 16.43 18.03
CA PRO A 15 -35.58 16.72 19.17
C PRO A 15 -34.48 15.65 19.35
N SER A 16 -33.52 15.99 20.21
CA SER A 16 -32.44 15.16 20.76
C SER A 16 -32.87 13.74 21.20
N ALA A 17 -32.43 12.73 20.47
CA ALA A 17 -32.14 11.41 21.01
C ALA A 17 -30.62 11.34 21.24
N GLY A 18 -30.23 11.29 22.51
CA GLY A 18 -28.83 11.21 22.92
C GLY A 18 -28.17 9.94 22.41
N ILE A 19 -27.35 10.07 21.38
CA ILE A 19 -26.15 9.24 21.28
C ILE A 19 -25.15 9.94 22.17
N ALA A 20 -24.79 9.29 23.27
CA ALA A 20 -23.64 9.68 24.07
C ALA A 20 -22.45 9.81 23.11
N ALA A 21 -22.08 11.05 22.79
CA ALA A 21 -20.79 11.34 22.23
C ALA A 21 -19.80 10.91 23.31
N ASN A 22 -19.24 9.71 23.16
CA ASN A 22 -18.02 9.36 23.87
C ASN A 22 -17.06 10.52 23.57
N PRO A 23 -16.52 11.20 24.60
CA PRO A 23 -15.56 12.25 24.35
C PRO A 23 -14.41 11.60 23.60
N LEU A 24 -14.25 11.97 22.33
CA LEU A 24 -13.03 11.71 21.59
C LEU A 24 -11.91 12.18 22.51
N HIS A 25 -11.15 11.23 23.08
CA HIS A 25 -9.82 11.51 23.59
C HIS A 25 -9.13 12.47 22.60
N PRO A 26 -8.29 13.43 23.02
CA PRO A 26 -7.59 14.29 22.08
C PRO A 26 -6.81 13.40 21.10
N GLY A 27 -7.44 13.17 19.95
CA GLY A 27 -7.13 12.03 19.10
C GLY A 27 -5.83 12.30 18.39
N ARG A 28 -4.99 11.27 18.26
CA ARG A 28 -3.76 11.40 17.47
C ARG A 28 -4.18 11.73 16.03
N SER A 29 -3.52 12.72 15.41
CA SER A 29 -3.81 13.00 14.00
C SER A 29 -3.32 11.86 13.11
N ALA A 30 -4.02 11.60 11.99
CA ALA A 30 -3.62 10.57 11.03
C ALA A 30 -2.17 10.78 10.55
N ALA A 31 -1.78 12.03 10.30
CA ALA A 31 -0.42 12.38 9.90
C ALA A 31 0.61 11.99 10.97
N ALA A 32 0.34 12.25 12.25
CA ALA A 32 1.25 11.90 13.35
C ALA A 32 1.37 10.37 13.54
N ILE A 33 0.27 9.63 13.33
CA ILE A 33 0.29 8.16 13.41
C ILE A 33 1.12 7.59 12.25
N ILE A 34 0.86 8.02 11.02
CA ILE A 34 1.59 7.54 9.83
C ILE A 34 3.07 7.89 9.89
N GLU A 35 3.43 9.06 10.44
CA GLU A 35 4.83 9.43 10.63
C GLU A 35 5.57 8.45 11.56
N LYS A 36 4.92 7.98 12.64
CA LYS A 36 5.51 6.95 13.51
C LYS A 36 5.69 5.60 12.79
N VAL A 37 4.73 5.22 11.94
CA VAL A 37 4.87 4.03 11.08
C VAL A 37 6.06 4.19 10.14
N ASN A 38 6.20 5.37 9.51
CA ASN A 38 7.30 5.69 8.60
C ASN A 38 8.66 5.65 9.33
N GLN A 39 8.76 6.20 10.54
CA GLN A 39 9.97 6.16 11.35
C GLN A 39 10.43 4.72 11.69
N ASN A 40 9.51 3.78 11.86
CA ASN A 40 9.88 2.37 12.02
C ASN A 40 10.49 1.78 10.75
N ILE A 41 9.90 2.06 9.58
CA ILE A 41 10.42 1.59 8.30
C ILE A 41 11.80 2.20 8.02
N LEU A 42 11.99 3.50 8.32
CA LEU A 42 13.25 4.21 8.08
C LEU A 42 14.44 3.71 8.91
N LYS A 43 14.21 2.90 9.96
CA LYS A 43 15.29 2.20 10.69
C LYS A 43 15.97 1.13 9.81
N ILE A 44 15.27 0.66 8.77
CA ILE A 44 15.80 -0.21 7.73
C ILE A 44 16.44 0.71 6.66
N LYS A 45 17.76 0.87 6.70
CA LYS A 45 18.49 1.69 5.73
C LYS A 45 18.63 0.96 4.40
N ASP A 46 18.88 -0.34 4.46
CA ASP A 46 18.90 -1.22 3.30
C ASP A 46 18.57 -2.66 3.71
N ALA A 47 18.14 -3.48 2.76
CA ALA A 47 17.85 -4.89 2.97
C ALA A 47 18.06 -5.70 1.69
N SER A 48 18.50 -6.94 1.85
CA SER A 48 18.46 -7.97 0.81
C SER A 48 17.80 -9.23 1.34
N MET A 49 17.06 -9.93 0.48
CA MET A 49 16.29 -11.12 0.85
C MET A 49 16.08 -12.01 -0.38
N ASP A 50 15.84 -13.29 -0.14
CA ASP A 50 15.26 -14.18 -1.15
C ASP A 50 13.75 -13.99 -1.13
N ILE A 51 13.12 -13.88 -2.31
CA ILE A 51 11.68 -13.62 -2.44
C ILE A 51 10.97 -14.73 -3.20
N THR A 52 9.77 -15.09 -2.73
CA THR A 52 8.82 -15.93 -3.46
C THR A 52 7.51 -15.15 -3.61
N LEU A 53 7.04 -15.00 -4.84
CA LEU A 53 5.78 -14.39 -5.19
C LEU A 53 4.85 -15.45 -5.76
N ASP A 54 3.79 -15.77 -5.02
CA ASP A 54 2.67 -16.57 -5.49
C ASP A 54 1.54 -15.63 -5.89
N TYR A 55 1.01 -15.76 -7.10
CA TYR A 55 -0.15 -14.99 -7.54
C TYR A 55 -1.14 -15.83 -8.33
N THR A 56 -2.41 -15.43 -8.28
CA THR A 56 -3.51 -16.09 -8.97
C THR A 56 -4.38 -15.03 -9.61
N LEU A 57 -4.56 -15.12 -10.93
CA LEU A 57 -5.52 -14.29 -11.66
C LEU A 57 -6.86 -15.02 -11.74
N PHE A 58 -7.94 -14.33 -11.43
CA PHE A 58 -9.29 -14.87 -11.52
C PHE A 58 -9.99 -14.28 -12.74
N ILE A 59 -10.07 -15.05 -13.83
CA ILE A 59 -10.71 -14.63 -15.09
C ILE A 59 -11.83 -15.62 -15.39
N PHE A 60 -13.09 -15.16 -15.35
CA PHE A 60 -14.28 -15.96 -15.65
C PHE A 60 -14.36 -17.32 -14.92
N GLY A 61 -13.92 -17.39 -13.67
CA GLY A 61 -13.91 -18.63 -12.87
C GLY A 61 -12.72 -19.56 -13.13
N CYS A 62 -11.93 -19.31 -14.17
CA CYS A 62 -10.63 -19.96 -14.36
C CYS A 62 -9.59 -19.28 -13.46
N SER A 63 -8.84 -20.09 -12.72
CA SER A 63 -7.74 -19.60 -11.88
C SER A 63 -6.53 -20.52 -12.00
N GLY A 64 -5.34 -19.91 -12.06
CA GLY A 64 -4.08 -20.63 -12.12
C GLY A 64 -3.08 -20.02 -11.14
N LEU A 65 -2.52 -20.85 -10.27
CA LEU A 65 -1.46 -20.44 -9.36
C LEU A 65 -0.15 -20.33 -10.13
N ASN A 66 0.41 -19.12 -10.14
CA ASN A 66 1.73 -18.85 -10.69
C ASN A 66 2.69 -18.58 -9.53
N ARG A 67 3.89 -19.13 -9.62
CA ARG A 67 4.96 -18.94 -8.63
C ARG A 67 6.20 -18.38 -9.29
N MET A 68 6.71 -17.29 -8.74
CA MET A 68 7.97 -16.67 -9.12
C MET A 68 8.92 -16.66 -7.93
N LYS A 69 10.21 -16.91 -8.19
CA LYS A 69 11.25 -16.87 -7.16
C LYS A 69 12.41 -16.00 -7.61
N GLY A 70 13.12 -15.43 -6.64
CA GLY A 70 14.37 -14.74 -6.89
C GLY A 70 14.83 -13.90 -5.72
N LYS A 71 15.38 -12.70 -5.99
CA LYS A 71 16.01 -11.85 -4.98
C LYS A 71 15.41 -10.45 -4.95
N GLY A 72 15.18 -9.96 -3.74
CA GLY A 72 14.72 -8.61 -3.45
C GLY A 72 15.80 -7.78 -2.77
N TYR A 73 15.86 -6.51 -3.14
CA TYR A 73 16.74 -5.50 -2.55
C TYR A 73 15.92 -4.24 -2.28
N TYR A 74 16.15 -3.66 -1.12
CA TYR A 74 15.56 -2.39 -0.69
C TYR A 74 16.67 -1.47 -0.20
N LYS A 75 16.54 -0.18 -0.50
CA LYS A 75 17.34 0.87 0.10
C LYS A 75 16.47 2.10 0.34
N SER A 76 16.51 2.56 1.58
CA SER A 76 15.80 3.75 2.02
C SER A 76 16.20 4.98 1.20
N PRO A 77 15.28 5.90 0.92
CA PRO A 77 13.86 5.87 1.34
C PRO A 77 12.99 4.95 0.48
N ASP A 78 13.23 4.88 -0.83
CA ASP A 78 12.22 4.43 -1.80
C ASP A 78 12.76 3.55 -2.93
N LYS A 79 14.02 3.08 -2.85
CA LYS A 79 14.66 2.32 -3.93
C LYS A 79 14.47 0.83 -3.73
N ILE A 80 13.92 0.17 -4.74
CA ILE A 80 13.74 -1.27 -4.76
C ILE A 80 14.27 -1.86 -6.06
N LYS A 81 14.89 -3.03 -5.93
CA LYS A 81 15.19 -3.90 -7.05
C LYS A 81 14.68 -5.30 -6.72
N ALA A 82 13.97 -5.92 -7.64
CA ALA A 82 13.57 -7.31 -7.52
C ALA A 82 13.90 -8.04 -8.82
N THR A 83 14.58 -9.19 -8.73
CA THR A 83 14.76 -10.10 -9.86
C THR A 83 13.94 -11.35 -9.57
N LEU A 84 12.97 -11.65 -10.43
CA LEU A 84 12.02 -12.76 -10.32
C LEU A 84 11.99 -13.51 -11.65
N ASN A 85 12.30 -14.81 -11.66
CA ASN A 85 12.33 -15.63 -12.88
C ASN A 85 13.01 -14.93 -14.08
N HIS A 86 14.23 -14.42 -13.87
CA HIS A 86 15.03 -13.68 -14.87
C HIS A 86 14.49 -12.30 -15.31
N VAL A 87 13.34 -11.88 -14.81
CA VAL A 87 12.82 -10.51 -15.02
C VAL A 87 13.27 -9.63 -13.87
N THR A 88 13.85 -8.47 -14.17
CA THR A 88 14.30 -7.51 -13.16
C THR A 88 13.44 -6.25 -13.18
N TYR A 89 12.98 -5.85 -12.01
CA TYR A 89 12.23 -4.64 -11.75
C TYR A 89 13.06 -3.70 -10.89
N PHE A 90 13.02 -2.42 -11.23
CA PHE A 90 13.60 -1.32 -10.46
C PHE A 90 12.48 -0.34 -10.15
N ALA A 91 12.28 -0.02 -8.88
CA ALA A 91 11.28 0.96 -8.45
C ALA A 91 11.95 2.06 -7.63
N LYS A 92 11.52 3.30 -7.89
CA LYS A 92 11.81 4.48 -7.07
C LYS A 92 10.50 5.26 -6.90
N GLY A 93 9.81 5.01 -5.79
CA GLY A 93 8.39 5.39 -5.64
C GLY A 93 7.56 4.81 -6.79
N ASN A 94 6.75 5.66 -7.45
CA ASN A 94 5.85 5.24 -8.54
C ASN A 94 6.54 5.07 -9.92
N LYS A 95 7.85 5.29 -10.00
CA LYS A 95 8.61 5.11 -11.25
C LYS A 95 9.18 3.70 -11.29
N ILE A 96 8.70 2.89 -12.24
CA ILE A 96 9.18 1.52 -12.41
C ILE A 96 9.91 1.37 -13.75
N ARG A 97 11.06 0.71 -13.71
CA ARG A 97 11.77 0.24 -14.90
C ARG A 97 11.85 -1.27 -14.84
N LYS A 98 11.71 -1.93 -15.99
CA LYS A 98 11.75 -3.39 -16.11
C LYS A 98 12.74 -3.79 -17.20
N ILE A 99 13.48 -4.85 -16.93
CA ILE A 99 14.24 -5.61 -17.92
C ILE A 99 13.62 -7.01 -17.93
N ASP A 100 13.12 -7.48 -19.07
CA ASP A 100 12.57 -8.84 -19.19
C ASP A 100 13.67 -9.90 -19.35
N ALA A 101 13.26 -11.17 -19.48
CA ALA A 101 14.17 -12.29 -19.62
C ALA A 101 15.02 -12.25 -20.90
N GLU A 102 14.58 -11.51 -21.94
CA GLU A 102 15.29 -11.31 -23.20
C GLU A 102 16.20 -10.07 -23.16
N GLY A 103 16.22 -9.34 -22.03
CA GLY A 103 16.99 -8.11 -21.87
C GLY A 103 16.30 -6.87 -22.43
N LYS A 104 15.05 -6.97 -22.87
CA LYS A 104 14.29 -5.83 -23.37
C LYS A 104 13.89 -4.90 -22.24
N ARG A 105 14.02 -3.60 -22.51
CA ARG A 105 13.89 -2.51 -21.54
C ARG A 105 12.50 -1.87 -21.64
N PHE A 106 11.88 -1.64 -20.49
CA PHE A 106 10.55 -1.04 -20.40
C PHE A 106 10.52 0.06 -19.34
N TYR A 107 9.82 1.14 -19.67
CA TYR A 107 9.40 2.16 -18.71
C TYR A 107 7.95 1.88 -18.33
N LEU A 108 7.72 1.60 -17.05
CA LEU A 108 6.40 1.34 -16.52
C LEU A 108 6.02 2.53 -15.63
N ARG A 109 4.87 3.13 -15.91
CA ARG A 109 4.25 4.11 -15.01
C ARG A 109 3.03 3.50 -14.40
N LEU A 110 3.04 3.32 -13.08
CA LEU A 110 1.87 2.94 -12.33
C LEU A 110 1.08 4.21 -12.03
N LEU A 111 0.50 4.83 -13.07
CA LEU A 111 -0.23 6.09 -12.92
C LEU A 111 -1.40 5.97 -11.94
N HIS A 112 -1.90 4.75 -11.71
CA HIS A 112 -3.09 4.48 -10.90
C HIS A 112 -3.03 3.19 -10.06
N SER A 113 -1.84 2.70 -9.65
CA SER A 113 -1.76 1.49 -8.81
C SER A 113 -1.27 1.78 -7.40
N LEU A 114 -1.56 0.84 -6.48
CA LEU A 114 -1.00 0.88 -5.13
C LEU A 114 0.51 0.86 -5.27
N ASP A 115 1.19 1.57 -4.39
CA ASP A 115 2.64 1.43 -4.25
C ASP A 115 2.93 -0.03 -3.85
N PHE A 116 3.29 -0.86 -4.84
CA PHE A 116 3.61 -2.28 -4.65
C PHE A 116 5.04 -2.49 -4.14
N THR A 117 5.71 -1.42 -3.69
CA THR A 117 6.98 -1.58 -2.99
C THR A 117 6.76 -2.49 -1.77
N PRO A 118 7.65 -3.49 -1.50
CA PRO A 118 7.46 -4.47 -0.42
C PRO A 118 7.35 -3.93 1.01
N GLY A 119 7.23 -2.61 1.18
CA GLY A 119 6.99 -1.97 2.46
C GLY A 119 5.73 -1.12 2.52
N PHE A 120 5.05 -0.78 1.40
CA PHE A 120 4.16 0.39 1.31
C PHE A 120 4.91 1.61 1.86
N HIS A 121 5.48 2.47 1.02
CA HIS A 121 6.26 3.59 1.57
C HIS A 121 5.34 4.47 2.43
N ALA A 122 5.39 4.33 3.77
CA ALA A 122 4.43 4.95 4.67
C ALA A 122 4.47 6.48 4.54
N GLY A 123 5.66 7.03 4.29
CA GLY A 123 5.84 8.44 3.97
C GLY A 123 5.06 8.93 2.74
N LEU A 124 4.66 8.07 1.79
CA LEU A 124 3.83 8.47 0.63
C LEU A 124 2.33 8.52 0.95
N ILE A 125 1.87 7.88 2.03
CA ILE A 125 0.45 7.80 2.37
C ILE A 125 -0.18 9.20 2.55
N PRO A 126 0.41 10.15 3.32
CA PRO A 126 -0.19 11.48 3.50
C PRO A 126 -0.18 12.31 2.21
N TYR A 127 0.76 12.04 1.29
CA TYR A 127 0.79 12.70 -0.01
C TYR A 127 -0.27 12.16 -0.96
N ASN A 128 -0.57 10.87 -0.90
CA ASN A 128 -1.46 10.17 -1.84
C ASN A 128 -2.94 10.18 -1.43
N PHE A 129 -3.25 10.37 -0.15
CA PHE A 129 -4.61 10.22 0.39
C PHE A 129 -5.04 11.42 1.25
N PHE A 130 -6.34 11.70 1.26
CA PHE A 130 -6.98 12.45 2.34
C PHE A 130 -7.28 11.48 3.48
N LEU A 131 -6.73 11.75 4.66
CA LEU A 131 -6.73 10.79 5.78
C LEU A 131 -7.69 11.21 6.89
N THR A 132 -8.44 10.25 7.42
CA THR A 132 -9.34 10.44 8.56
C THR A 132 -9.16 9.28 9.53
N VAL A 133 -8.92 9.58 10.81
CA VAL A 133 -8.88 8.55 11.85
C VAL A 133 -10.32 8.14 12.14
N ILE A 134 -10.64 6.87 11.89
CA ILE A 134 -11.98 6.31 12.11
C ILE A 134 -12.06 5.47 13.40
N LYS A 135 -10.91 5.04 13.92
CA LYS A 135 -10.78 4.31 15.18
C LYS A 135 -9.41 4.56 15.79
N ASP A 136 -9.36 4.87 17.08
CA ASP A 136 -8.12 5.08 17.85
C ASP A 136 -8.32 4.49 19.25
N ASP A 137 -7.97 3.22 19.43
CA ASP A 137 -8.04 2.53 20.71
C ASP A 137 -6.73 1.76 21.03
N PRO A 138 -6.59 1.18 22.24
CA PRO A 138 -5.37 0.49 22.67
C PRO A 138 -5.00 -0.77 21.88
N ASP A 139 -5.93 -1.34 21.12
CA ASP A 139 -5.76 -2.60 20.39
C ASP A 139 -5.62 -2.37 18.88
N GLU A 140 -6.23 -1.32 18.34
CA GLU A 140 -6.24 -1.03 16.91
C GLU A 140 -6.44 0.46 16.62
N ILE A 141 -5.61 0.99 15.72
CA ILE A 141 -5.86 2.27 15.06
C ILE A 141 -6.30 1.97 13.62
N SER A 142 -7.42 2.55 13.20
CA SER A 142 -7.87 2.49 11.80
C SER A 142 -7.93 3.89 11.20
N ILE A 143 -7.29 4.05 10.05
CA ILE A 143 -7.28 5.30 9.28
C ILE A 143 -7.93 5.03 7.94
N GLU A 144 -8.99 5.77 7.63
CA GLU A 144 -9.55 5.82 6.28
C GLU A 144 -8.72 6.78 5.41
N GLY A 145 -8.38 6.36 4.20
CA GLY A 145 -7.74 7.16 3.18
C GLY A 145 -8.54 7.19 1.90
N ILE A 146 -9.01 8.38 1.52
CA ILE A 146 -9.63 8.63 0.21
C ILE A 146 -8.52 9.04 -0.76
N PRO A 147 -8.31 8.35 -1.89
CA PRO A 147 -7.28 8.72 -2.85
C PRO A 147 -7.46 10.16 -3.35
N LYS A 148 -6.36 10.91 -3.44
CA LYS A 148 -6.38 12.24 -4.07
C LYS A 148 -6.59 12.11 -5.59
N PRO A 149 -7.05 13.17 -6.29
CA PRO A 149 -7.23 13.13 -7.73
C PRO A 149 -5.98 12.61 -8.47
N GLY A 150 -6.16 11.62 -9.35
CA GLY A 150 -5.09 10.98 -10.11
C GLY A 150 -4.40 9.80 -9.42
N ILE A 151 -4.62 9.61 -8.11
CA ILE A 151 -4.13 8.45 -7.36
C ILE A 151 -5.19 7.36 -7.41
N LEU A 152 -4.81 6.13 -7.79
CA LEU A 152 -5.66 4.94 -7.69
C LEU A 152 -7.08 5.09 -8.30
N LYS A 153 -7.18 5.38 -9.60
CA LYS A 153 -8.43 5.67 -10.33
C LYS A 153 -9.64 4.76 -10.02
N ASN A 154 -9.41 3.47 -9.72
CA ASN A 154 -10.45 2.49 -9.50
C ASN A 154 -10.76 2.22 -8.01
N VAL A 155 -10.12 2.95 -7.10
CA VAL A 155 -10.23 2.80 -5.65
C VAL A 155 -11.09 3.92 -5.08
N GLU A 156 -12.13 3.57 -4.35
CA GLU A 156 -12.96 4.53 -3.61
C GLU A 156 -12.27 4.94 -2.31
N LYS A 157 -11.74 3.95 -1.58
CA LYS A 157 -11.02 4.17 -0.32
C LYS A 157 -10.11 3.01 0.06
N VAL A 158 -9.16 3.32 0.95
CA VAL A 158 -8.31 2.35 1.64
C VAL A 158 -8.49 2.54 3.14
N VAL A 159 -8.66 1.46 3.90
CA VAL A 159 -8.57 1.50 5.36
C VAL A 159 -7.24 0.90 5.80
N PHE A 160 -6.41 1.70 6.47
CA PHE A 160 -5.12 1.32 7.03
C PHE A 160 -5.30 0.91 8.48
N TYR A 161 -4.90 -0.32 8.82
CA TYR A 161 -4.99 -0.85 10.18
C TYR A 161 -3.59 -0.92 10.81
N ILE A 162 -3.43 -0.24 11.93
CA ILE A 162 -2.15 0.00 12.56
C ILE A 162 -2.18 -0.54 13.99
N ASP A 163 -1.14 -1.29 14.34
CA ASP A 163 -0.86 -1.72 15.70
C ASP A 163 -0.42 -0.51 16.55
N PRO A 164 -1.21 -0.07 17.55
CA PRO A 164 -0.89 1.12 18.34
C PRO A 164 0.35 0.98 19.24
N LYS A 165 0.78 -0.25 19.56
CA LYS A 165 1.90 -0.52 20.46
C LYS A 165 3.23 -0.34 19.73
N GLU A 166 3.33 -0.96 18.55
CA GLU A 166 4.55 -0.98 17.75
C GLU A 166 4.52 0.00 16.58
N TYR A 167 3.38 0.63 16.28
CA TYR A 167 3.14 1.47 15.10
C TYR A 167 3.51 0.75 13.81
N LEU A 168 2.91 -0.43 13.59
CA LEU A 168 3.11 -1.25 12.41
C LEU A 168 1.83 -1.31 11.58
N LEU A 169 1.93 -1.07 10.28
CA LEU A 169 0.81 -1.23 9.35
C LEU A 169 0.53 -2.71 9.11
N ARG A 170 -0.50 -3.27 9.75
CA ARG A 170 -0.78 -4.71 9.72
C ARG A 170 -1.65 -5.14 8.55
N LYS A 171 -2.59 -4.29 8.14
CA LYS A 171 -3.62 -4.65 7.15
C LYS A 171 -4.08 -3.42 6.37
N LEU A 172 -4.50 -3.68 5.14
CA LEU A 172 -5.14 -2.74 4.23
C LEU A 172 -6.44 -3.35 3.74
N ASP A 173 -7.56 -2.66 3.90
CA ASP A 173 -8.80 -3.00 3.20
C ASP A 173 -9.02 -2.01 2.06
N LEU A 174 -9.11 -2.53 0.84
CA LEU A 174 -9.27 -1.78 -0.39
C LEU A 174 -10.72 -1.88 -0.86
N THR A 175 -11.40 -0.74 -0.96
CA THR A 175 -12.72 -0.66 -1.60
C THR A 175 -12.56 -0.14 -3.02
N LEU A 176 -12.93 -0.94 -4.00
CA LEU A 176 -12.92 -0.56 -5.42
C LEU A 176 -14.31 -0.08 -5.85
N VAL A 177 -14.36 0.74 -6.91
CA VAL A 177 -15.62 1.17 -7.54
C VAL A 177 -16.48 -0.04 -7.91
N ASN A 178 -15.85 -1.11 -8.40
CA ASN A 178 -16.48 -2.42 -8.48
C ASN A 178 -16.30 -3.16 -7.15
N LYS A 179 -17.32 -3.10 -6.28
CA LYS A 179 -17.25 -3.67 -4.93
C LYS A 179 -16.96 -5.17 -4.90
N ASN A 180 -17.32 -5.92 -5.93
CA ASN A 180 -17.05 -7.36 -6.04
C ASN A 180 -15.55 -7.70 -6.17
N LEU A 181 -14.73 -6.70 -6.49
CA LEU A 181 -13.28 -6.83 -6.65
C LEU A 181 -12.50 -6.22 -5.48
N SER A 182 -13.19 -5.66 -4.48
CA SER A 182 -12.59 -5.19 -3.24
C SER A 182 -11.84 -6.31 -2.54
N GLY A 183 -10.83 -5.96 -1.75
CA GLY A 183 -10.00 -6.98 -1.13
C GLY A 183 -9.15 -6.46 0.02
N THR A 184 -8.54 -7.42 0.71
CA THR A 184 -7.73 -7.17 1.90
C THR A 184 -6.30 -7.62 1.63
N ILE A 185 -5.33 -6.82 2.05
CA ILE A 185 -3.90 -7.16 2.07
C ILE A 185 -3.44 -7.16 3.53
N ASN A 186 -2.91 -8.28 3.99
CA ASN A 186 -2.30 -8.44 5.31
C ASN A 186 -0.78 -8.38 5.17
N ILE A 187 -0.11 -7.77 6.14
CA ILE A 187 1.35 -7.59 6.20
C ILE A 187 1.86 -8.24 7.48
N ASN A 188 2.73 -9.23 7.33
CA ASN A 188 3.39 -9.88 8.46
C ASN A 188 4.77 -9.27 8.70
N TYR A 189 5.08 -9.07 9.97
CA TYR A 189 6.35 -8.54 10.43
C TYR A 189 7.08 -9.58 11.27
N GLN A 190 8.41 -9.54 11.21
CA GLN A 190 9.27 -10.27 12.12
C GLN A 190 10.31 -9.31 12.71
N LYS A 191 10.70 -9.56 13.97
CA LYS A 191 11.80 -8.82 14.58
C LYS A 191 13.13 -9.44 14.14
N ILE A 192 13.93 -8.69 13.39
CA ILE A 192 15.23 -9.10 12.84
C ILE A 192 16.26 -8.06 13.27
N GLN A 193 17.31 -8.47 13.99
CA GLN A 193 18.32 -7.55 14.56
C GLN A 193 17.68 -6.40 15.38
N GLY A 194 16.61 -6.70 16.12
CA GLY A 194 15.88 -5.73 16.93
C GLY A 194 14.91 -4.82 16.15
N LEU A 195 14.89 -4.89 14.81
CA LEU A 195 14.02 -4.09 13.95
C LEU A 195 12.79 -4.87 13.52
N TRP A 196 11.63 -4.22 13.45
CA TRP A 196 10.44 -4.79 12.83
C TRP A 196 10.53 -4.70 11.31
N VAL A 197 10.68 -5.85 10.66
CA VAL A 197 10.85 -5.95 9.21
C VAL A 197 9.59 -6.58 8.60
N PRO A 198 8.99 -5.99 7.56
CA PRO A 198 7.92 -6.65 6.82
C PRO A 198 8.51 -7.84 6.05
N VAL A 199 8.10 -9.05 6.42
CA VAL A 199 8.66 -10.30 5.85
C VAL A 199 7.76 -10.95 4.83
N SER A 200 6.47 -10.62 4.82
CA SER A 200 5.53 -11.13 3.82
C SER A 200 4.29 -10.27 3.77
N PHE A 201 3.62 -10.24 2.62
CA PHE A 201 2.25 -9.77 2.53
C PHE A 201 1.41 -10.77 1.73
N TYR A 202 0.12 -10.83 2.03
CA TYR A 202 -0.80 -11.72 1.32
C TYR A 202 -2.21 -11.16 1.33
N GLY A 203 -2.98 -11.49 0.31
CA GLY A 203 -4.31 -10.91 0.19
C GLY A 203 -4.93 -11.07 -1.18
N ARG A 204 -5.99 -10.29 -1.38
CA ARG A 204 -6.69 -10.16 -2.65
C ARG A 204 -6.86 -8.68 -2.99
N THR A 205 -6.82 -8.37 -4.27
CA THR A 205 -7.10 -7.04 -4.82
C THR A 205 -7.51 -7.20 -6.28
N ALA A 206 -7.50 -6.13 -7.07
CA ALA A 206 -7.61 -6.19 -8.52
C ALA A 206 -6.50 -5.39 -9.19
N ILE A 207 -6.20 -5.78 -10.43
CA ILE A 207 -5.32 -5.04 -11.32
C ILE A 207 -6.08 -4.66 -12.58
N GLU A 208 -5.73 -3.52 -13.15
CA GLU A 208 -6.24 -3.09 -14.45
C GLU A 208 -5.41 -3.74 -15.56
N ILE A 209 -6.07 -4.37 -16.52
CA ILE A 209 -5.49 -4.91 -17.74
C ILE A 209 -6.08 -4.17 -18.95
N ARG A 210 -5.22 -3.86 -19.93
CA ARG A 210 -5.61 -3.23 -21.22
C ARG A 210 -6.47 -1.96 -21.02
N ASP A 211 -6.05 -1.11 -20.10
CA ASP A 211 -6.54 0.25 -19.84
C ASP A 211 -8.03 0.43 -19.47
N ASN A 212 -8.79 -0.66 -19.22
CA ASN A 212 -10.19 -0.55 -18.76
C ASN A 212 -10.77 -1.78 -18.04
N ALA A 213 -10.14 -2.96 -18.10
CA ALA A 213 -10.69 -4.17 -17.49
C ALA A 213 -10.02 -4.45 -16.15
N LEU A 214 -10.80 -4.54 -15.07
CA LEU A 214 -10.29 -4.95 -13.76
C LEU A 214 -10.39 -6.47 -13.62
N VAL A 215 -9.28 -7.09 -13.21
CA VAL A 215 -9.20 -8.53 -12.95
C VAL A 215 -8.77 -8.74 -11.50
N GLY A 216 -9.50 -9.61 -10.80
CA GLY A 216 -9.17 -10.00 -9.44
C GLY A 216 -7.84 -10.75 -9.39
N ILE A 217 -7.00 -10.40 -8.41
CA ILE A 217 -5.72 -11.03 -8.15
C ILE A 217 -5.64 -11.48 -6.69
N GLY A 218 -5.28 -12.73 -6.47
CA GLY A 218 -4.75 -13.21 -5.21
C GLY A 218 -3.24 -13.09 -5.22
N ILE A 219 -2.64 -12.59 -4.14
CA ILE A 219 -1.19 -12.38 -4.04
C ILE A 219 -0.67 -12.86 -2.70
N LYS A 220 0.52 -13.46 -2.70
CA LYS A 220 1.31 -13.79 -1.52
C LYS A 220 2.79 -13.59 -1.84
N LEU A 221 3.39 -12.55 -1.30
CA LEU A 221 4.84 -12.34 -1.34
C LEU A 221 5.43 -12.79 0.00
N LYS A 222 6.48 -13.61 -0.04
CA LYS A 222 7.26 -14.03 1.13
C LYS A 222 8.73 -13.69 0.89
N GLY A 223 9.36 -13.08 1.88
CA GLY A 223 10.80 -12.89 1.98
C GLY A 223 11.42 -13.88 2.96
N GLU A 224 12.64 -14.32 2.68
CA GLU A 224 13.46 -15.19 3.52
C GLU A 224 14.93 -14.73 3.48
N ASN A 225 15.76 -15.23 4.41
CA ASN A 225 17.20 -14.97 4.45
C ASN A 225 17.57 -13.47 4.45
N PHE A 226 16.82 -12.68 5.22
CA PHE A 226 17.01 -11.24 5.32
C PHE A 226 18.42 -10.88 5.83
N LYS A 227 19.08 -9.98 5.10
CA LYS A 227 20.26 -9.24 5.56
C LYS A 227 19.88 -7.77 5.57
N ILE A 228 19.92 -7.15 6.75
CA ILE A 228 19.49 -5.77 6.97
C ILE A 228 20.72 -4.89 7.23
N ASN A 229 20.70 -3.66 6.72
CA ASN A 229 21.73 -2.64 6.93
C ASN A 229 23.14 -3.15 6.59
N ASN A 230 23.26 -3.87 5.48
CA ASN A 230 24.51 -4.47 4.99
C ASN A 230 25.26 -3.58 3.98
N GLY A 231 24.84 -2.32 3.80
CA GLY A 231 25.61 -1.33 3.04
C GLY A 231 25.46 -1.49 1.53
N LEU A 232 24.23 -1.69 1.04
CA LEU A 232 23.98 -1.84 -0.40
C LEU A 232 24.39 -0.58 -1.20
N SER A 233 25.13 -0.80 -2.28
CA SER A 233 25.55 0.27 -3.22
C SER A 233 24.35 0.84 -3.98
N ASP A 234 24.34 2.16 -4.20
CA ASP A 234 23.30 2.80 -5.02
C ASP A 234 23.31 2.33 -6.48
N LYS A 235 24.48 1.90 -7.00
CA LYS A 235 24.61 1.34 -8.34
C LYS A 235 23.73 0.10 -8.55
N LEU A 236 23.41 -0.63 -7.48
CA LEU A 236 22.54 -1.80 -7.55
C LEU A 236 21.12 -1.44 -8.02
N PHE A 237 20.67 -0.22 -7.73
CA PHE A 237 19.32 0.27 -8.01
C PHE A 237 19.26 1.11 -9.29
N ASP A 238 20.37 1.28 -9.99
CA ASP A 238 20.42 1.97 -11.27
C ASP A 238 20.09 0.98 -12.40
N PRO A 239 18.98 1.17 -13.12
CA PRO A 239 18.64 0.32 -14.27
C PRO A 239 19.49 0.64 -15.51
N GLY A 240 20.19 1.78 -15.57
CA GLY A 240 21.08 2.15 -16.68
C GLY A 240 20.39 2.69 -17.95
N PHE A 241 19.11 3.05 -17.87
CA PHE A 241 18.31 3.67 -18.94
C PHE A 241 17.10 4.41 -18.35
#